data_AF-A0A4U0QLI7-F1
#
_entry.id   AF-A0A4U0QLI7-F1
#
_cell.length_a   1.000
_cell.length_b   1.000
_cell.length_c   1.000
_cell.angle_alpha   90.00
_cell.angle_beta   90.00
_cell.angle_gamma   90.00
#
_symmetry.space_group_name_H-M   'P 1'
#
loop_
_entity.id
_entity.type
_entity.pdbx_description
1 polymer ?
#
loop_
_entity_poly.entity_id
_entity_poly.type
_entity_poly.pdbx_seq_one_letter_code
_entity_poly.pdbx_strand_id
1 'polypeptide(L)' 'MIAPSALMAQDVPPADSKPLSEILAGIEADLGTDLGHFDEVDWDDDGYYDIEYRTSDNREVRVRIDPVTGEAIQR' A
#
# COMPACT_ATOMS: atom_id res chain seq x y z
N MET A 1 27.77 -15.71 16.05
CA MET A 1 26.46 -16.37 15.86
C MET A 1 25.71 -15.54 14.84
N ILE A 2 25.66 -15.98 13.58
CA ILE A 2 24.84 -15.32 12.56
C ILE A 2 23.48 -16.01 12.67
N ALA A 3 22.52 -15.35 13.30
CA ALA A 3 21.14 -15.83 13.28
C ALA A 3 20.64 -15.72 11.84
N PRO A 4 20.01 -16.76 11.27
CA PRO A 4 19.35 -16.62 9.99
C PRO A 4 18.23 -15.60 10.17
N SER A 5 18.29 -14.49 9.42
CA SER A 5 17.13 -13.62 9.25
C SER A 5 16.07 -14.44 8.55
N ALA A 6 15.16 -15.01 9.33
CA ALA A 6 13.91 -15.49 8.80
C ALA A 6 13.22 -14.26 8.23
N LEU A 7 13.14 -14.18 6.90
CA LEU A 7 12.04 -13.52 6.21
C LEU A 7 10.77 -14.25 6.70
N MET A 8 10.31 -13.89 7.90
CA MET A 8 8.98 -14.23 8.34
C MET A 8 8.11 -13.27 7.56
N ALA A 9 7.30 -13.83 6.65
CA ALA A 9 6.01 -13.27 6.31
C ALA A 9 5.44 -12.59 7.56
N GLN A 10 5.48 -11.26 7.58
CA GLN A 10 5.07 -10.49 8.74
C GLN A 10 3.59 -10.25 8.56
N ASP A 11 2.75 -10.76 9.46
CA ASP A 11 1.28 -10.61 9.36
C ASP A 11 0.83 -9.15 9.53
N VAL A 12 1.75 -8.26 9.90
CA VAL A 12 1.50 -6.84 10.11
C VAL A 12 2.62 -6.00 9.48
N PRO A 13 2.32 -4.76 9.05
CA PRO A 13 3.33 -3.84 8.55
C PRO A 13 4.49 -3.62 9.54
N PRO A 14 5.71 -3.34 9.07
CA PRO A 14 6.86 -3.00 9.90
C PRO A 14 6.59 -1.84 10.87
N ALA A 15 7.30 -1.82 12.01
CA ALA A 15 7.12 -0.78 13.03
C ALA A 15 7.46 0.65 12.57
N ASP A 16 8.29 0.79 11.54
CA ASP A 16 8.69 2.04 10.91
C ASP A 16 7.81 2.43 9.71
N SER A 17 6.72 1.69 9.46
CA SER A 17 5.73 2.03 8.44
C SER A 17 5.04 3.35 8.75
N LYS A 18 4.67 4.08 7.69
CA LYS A 18 3.72 5.19 7.81
C LYS A 18 2.35 4.67 8.26
N PRO A 19 1.57 5.50 8.97
CA PRO A 19 0.18 5.18 9.23
C PRO A 19 -0.57 4.94 7.91
N LEU A 20 -1.42 3.91 7.85
CA LEU A 20 -2.21 3.62 6.65
C LEU A 20 -2.98 4.83 6.14
N SER A 21 -3.57 5.63 7.06
CA SER A 21 -4.29 6.85 6.71
C SER A 21 -3.42 7.89 5.99
N GLU A 22 -2.12 7.95 6.31
CA GLU A 22 -1.18 8.87 5.64
C GLU A 22 -0.87 8.40 4.22
N ILE A 23 -0.73 7.08 4.02
CA ILE A 23 -0.54 6.49 2.69
C ILE A 23 -1.75 6.75 1.81
N LEU A 24 -2.96 6.46 2.31
CA LEU A 24 -4.20 6.70 1.57
C LEU A 24 -4.40 8.17 1.23
N ALA A 25 -4.15 9.07 2.18
CA ALA A 25 -4.21 10.52 1.93
C ALA A 25 -3.20 10.96 0.84
N GLY A 26 -2.03 10.33 0.78
CA GLY A 26 -1.06 10.56 -0.30
C GLY A 26 -1.61 10.16 -1.68
N ILE A 27 -2.28 9.01 -1.78
CA ILE A 27 -2.92 8.54 -3.02
C ILE A 27 -4.08 9.47 -3.42
N GLU A 28 -4.93 9.87 -2.45
CA GLU A 28 -6.00 10.85 -2.67
C GLU A 28 -5.45 12.16 -3.24
N ALA A 29 -4.32 12.64 -2.70
CA ALA A 29 -3.67 13.86 -3.17
C ALA A 29 -3.05 13.73 -4.58
N ASP A 30 -2.43 12.59 -4.90
CA ASP A 30 -1.81 12.31 -6.22
C ASP A 30 -2.87 12.24 -7.33
N LEU A 31 -3.97 11.53 -7.07
CA LEU A 31 -5.04 11.33 -8.04
C LEU A 31 -6.01 12.51 -8.11
N GLY A 32 -6.18 13.25 -7.01
CA GLY A 32 -7.11 14.38 -6.93
C GLY A 32 -8.53 13.97 -7.31
N THR A 33 -9.10 14.63 -8.33
CA THR A 33 -10.46 14.35 -8.80
C THR A 33 -10.59 13.05 -9.60
N ASP A 34 -9.47 12.39 -9.96
CA ASP A 34 -9.51 11.13 -10.69
C ASP A 34 -9.76 9.92 -9.77
N LEU A 35 -9.58 10.07 -8.45
CA LEU A 35 -9.98 9.03 -7.51
C LEU A 35 -11.50 9.00 -7.36
N GLY A 36 -12.10 7.84 -7.63
CA GLY A 36 -13.50 7.57 -7.30
C GLY A 36 -13.64 7.14 -5.84
N HIS A 37 -13.06 5.99 -5.49
CA HIS A 37 -13.02 5.44 -4.13
C HIS A 37 -12.00 4.30 -4.01
N PHE A 38 -11.56 3.99 -2.80
CA PHE A 38 -10.82 2.77 -2.50
C PHE A 38 -11.79 1.58 -2.38
N ASP A 39 -11.47 0.48 -3.04
CA ASP A 39 -12.25 -0.76 -3.02
C ASP A 39 -11.71 -1.72 -1.95
N GLU A 40 -10.41 -1.95 -1.95
CA GLU A 40 -9.72 -2.87 -1.03
C GLU A 40 -8.36 -2.32 -0.64
N VAL A 41 -7.98 -2.55 0.62
CA VAL A 41 -6.65 -2.22 1.13
C VAL A 41 -6.21 -3.38 2.01
N ASP A 42 -5.21 -4.13 1.56
CA ASP A 42 -4.74 -5.31 2.25
C ASP A 42 -3.22 -5.27 2.47
N TRP A 43 -2.78 -5.95 3.52
CA TRP A 43 -1.36 -6.07 3.85
C TRP A 43 -0.88 -7.43 3.37
N ASP A 44 0.04 -7.41 2.40
CA ASP A 44 0.66 -8.61 1.87
C ASP A 44 1.88 -8.99 2.73
N ASP A 45 1.98 -10.25 3.10
CA ASP A 45 3.06 -10.78 3.92
C ASP A 45 4.43 -10.75 3.23
N ASP A 46 4.44 -10.51 1.90
CA ASP A 46 5.62 -10.14 1.10
C ASP A 46 6.13 -8.71 1.36
N GLY A 47 5.44 -7.91 2.18
CA GLY A 47 5.98 -6.65 2.71
C GLY A 47 5.46 -5.36 2.06
N TYR A 48 4.27 -5.37 1.47
CA TYR A 48 3.66 -4.20 0.84
C TYR A 48 2.15 -4.12 1.10
N TYR A 49 1.58 -2.93 0.93
CA TYR A 49 0.12 -2.82 0.82
C TYR A 49 -0.31 -3.11 -0.62
N ASP A 50 -1.27 -4.01 -0.81
CA ASP A 50 -2.02 -4.13 -2.07
C ASP A 50 -3.27 -3.25 -1.96
N ILE A 51 -3.33 -2.20 -2.78
CA ILE A 51 -4.42 -1.21 -2.75
C ILE A 51 -5.15 -1.26 -4.09
N GLU A 52 -6.43 -1.58 -4.02
CA GLU A 52 -7.36 -1.51 -5.14
C GLU A 52 -8.25 -0.27 -5.01
N TYR A 53 -8.37 0.49 -6.08
CA TYR A 53 -9.26 1.64 -6.14
C TYR A 53 -9.95 1.75 -7.50
N ARG A 54 -11.08 2.46 -7.50
CA ARG A 54 -11.78 2.89 -8.70
C ARG A 54 -11.44 4.32 -9.02
N THR A 55 -11.17 4.58 -10.29
CA THR A 55 -11.08 5.94 -10.81
C THR A 55 -12.47 6.55 -11.03
N SER A 56 -12.51 7.84 -11.33
CA SER A 56 -13.72 8.62 -11.61
C SER A 56 -14.53 8.09 -12.80
N ASP A 57 -13.88 7.43 -13.76
CA ASP A 57 -14.48 6.71 -14.88
C ASP A 57 -14.77 5.22 -14.59
N ASN A 58 -14.68 4.82 -13.33
CA ASN A 58 -14.98 3.48 -12.81
C ASN A 58 -14.05 2.37 -13.33
N ARG A 59 -12.81 2.71 -13.71
CA ARG A 59 -11.76 1.74 -14.00
C ARG A 59 -11.13 1.24 -12.70
N GLU A 60 -10.86 -0.06 -12.63
CA GLU A 60 -10.10 -0.67 -11.53
C GLU A 60 -8.62 -0.38 -11.71
N VAL A 61 -7.95 0.02 -10.63
CA VAL A 61 -6.49 0.09 -10.58
C VAL A 61 -6.03 -0.56 -9.30
N ARG A 62 -5.01 -1.41 -9.42
CA ARG A 62 -4.35 -2.08 -8.31
C ARG A 62 -2.91 -1.62 -8.23
N VAL A 63 -2.46 -1.19 -7.06
CA VAL A 63 -1.11 -0.70 -6.82
C VAL A 63 -0.50 -1.37 -5.60
N ARG A 64 0.81 -1.64 -5.67
CA ARG A 64 1.59 -2.12 -4.53
C ARG A 64 2.37 -0.95 -3.94
N ILE A 65 2.20 -0.71 -2.64
CA ILE A 65 2.81 0.43 -1.96
C ILE A 65 3.83 -0.04 -0.92
N ASP A 66 5.01 0.58 -0.94
CA ASP A 66 6.00 0.45 0.12
C ASP A 66 5.48 1.13 1.41
N PRO A 67 5.36 0.41 2.53
CA PRO A 67 4.71 0.93 3.73
C PRO A 67 5.56 1.98 4.47
N VAL A 68 6.88 2.01 4.26
CA VAL A 68 7.80 2.94 4.93
C VAL A 68 7.85 4.26 4.17
N THR A 69 7.89 4.20 2.83
CA THR A 69 8.00 5.40 1.99
C THR A 69 6.63 5.94 1.58
N GLY A 70 5.61 5.08 1.47
CA GLY A 70 4.31 5.42 0.88
C GLY A 70 4.35 5.52 -0.65
N GLU A 71 5.43 5.09 -1.30
CA GLU A 71 5.59 5.15 -2.74
C GLU A 71 5.11 3.86 -3.43
N ALA A 72 4.66 3.98 -4.69
CA ALA A 72 4.26 2.84 -5.47
C ALA A 72 5.48 2.03 -5.94
N ILE A 73 5.51 0.75 -5.58
CA ILE A 73 6.46 -0.25 -6.08
C ILE A 73 6.01 -0.73 -7.46
N GLN A 74 4.70 -0.91 -7.64
CA GLN A 74 4.07 -1.37 -8.88
C GLN A 74 2.71 -0.71 -9.10
N ARG A 75 2.39 -0.42 -10.36
CA ARG A 75 1.10 0.10 -10.84
C ARG A 75 0.65 -0.69 -12.07
#